data_AF-A0A2G2ADA6-F1
#
_entry.id   AF-A0A2G2ADA6-F1
#
_cell.length_a   1.000
_cell.length_b   1.000
_cell.length_c   1.000
_cell.angle_alpha   90.00
_cell.angle_beta   90.00
_cell.angle_gamma   90.00
#
_symmetry.space_group_name_H-M   'P 1'
#
loop_
_entity.id
_entity.type
_entity.pdbx_description
1 polymer ?
#
loop_
_entity_poly.entity_id
_entity_poly.type
_entity_poly.pdbx_seq_one_letter_code
_entity_poly.pdbx_strand_id
1 'polypeptide(L)'
;MKKNNFFYSLIVISILSFIPVKADQKFDLGKDLFLNKGNCAMCHMLADAQSSGMIGPNLNELRPDKMIIENVVKNGIGVMPAFEGMLSSEEIEAVAHYVSIAANN
;
A
#
# COMPACT_ATOMS: atom_id res chain seq x y z
N MET A 1 -9.75 -53.23 18.98
CA MET A 1 -8.82 -52.49 18.09
C MET A 1 -9.60 -51.37 17.39
N LYS A 2 -8.96 -50.19 17.20
CA LYS A 2 -9.46 -48.97 16.51
C LYS A 2 -10.35 -48.02 17.32
N LYS A 3 -9.83 -47.40 18.38
CA LYS A 3 -10.42 -46.18 18.99
C LYS A 3 -9.38 -45.16 19.44
N ASN A 4 -8.24 -45.07 18.77
CA ASN A 4 -7.20 -44.09 19.12
C ASN A 4 -6.75 -43.19 17.95
N ASN A 5 -7.32 -43.30 16.76
CA ASN A 5 -6.85 -42.50 15.60
C ASN A 5 -7.76 -41.30 15.31
N PHE A 6 -9.00 -41.32 15.81
CA PHE A 6 -9.98 -40.24 15.58
C PHE A 6 -9.71 -39.01 16.46
N PHE A 7 -9.27 -39.22 17.72
CA PHE A 7 -8.95 -38.13 18.65
C PHE A 7 -7.66 -37.38 18.27
N TYR A 8 -6.65 -38.07 17.75
CA TYR A 8 -5.42 -37.40 17.26
C TYR A 8 -5.70 -36.55 16.01
N SER A 9 -6.65 -36.94 15.18
CA SER A 9 -7.02 -36.17 13.98
C SER A 9 -7.72 -34.84 14.31
N LEU A 10 -8.37 -34.73 15.48
CA LEU A 10 -9.09 -33.50 15.88
C LEU A 10 -8.18 -32.45 16.54
N ILE A 11 -7.08 -32.90 17.18
CA ILE A 11 -6.13 -32.02 17.88
C ILE A 11 -5.24 -31.25 16.89
N VAL A 12 -4.93 -31.83 15.73
CA VAL A 12 -4.07 -31.18 14.72
C VAL A 12 -4.78 -30.01 14.00
N ILE A 13 -6.10 -30.07 13.83
CA ILE A 13 -6.89 -29.01 13.14
C ILE A 13 -7.02 -27.75 14.00
N SER A 14 -7.03 -27.87 15.33
CA SER A 14 -7.22 -26.72 16.24
C SER A 14 -5.99 -25.79 16.35
N ILE A 15 -4.80 -26.28 15.98
CA ILE A 15 -3.53 -25.54 16.11
C ILE A 15 -3.20 -24.70 14.85
N LEU A 16 -3.84 -24.98 13.70
CA LEU A 16 -3.60 -24.23 12.46
C LEU A 16 -4.29 -22.84 12.40
N SER A 17 -5.18 -22.52 13.34
CA SER A 17 -6.02 -21.31 13.26
C SER A 17 -5.39 -20.02 13.80
N PHE A 18 -4.14 -20.05 14.27
CA PHE A 18 -3.46 -18.89 14.88
C PHE A 18 -2.22 -18.42 14.14
N ILE A 19 -2.11 -18.67 12.83
CA ILE A 19 -1.09 -17.98 12.03
C ILE A 19 -1.63 -16.57 11.74
N PRO A 20 -1.01 -15.50 12.25
CA PRO A 20 -1.40 -14.16 11.84
C PRO A 20 -1.10 -14.02 10.35
N VAL A 21 -2.15 -14.01 9.52
CA VAL A 21 -2.03 -13.58 8.13
C VAL A 21 -1.53 -12.14 8.18
N LYS A 22 -0.28 -11.94 7.75
CA LYS A 22 0.32 -10.62 7.70
C LYS A 22 -0.36 -9.88 6.53
N ALA A 23 -1.38 -9.08 6.84
CA ALA A 23 -1.89 -8.07 5.90
C ALA A 23 -0.71 -7.19 5.44
N ASP A 24 -0.76 -6.68 4.21
CA ASP A 24 0.32 -5.86 3.66
C ASP A 24 0.37 -4.50 4.37
N GLN A 25 1.05 -4.49 5.52
CA GLN A 25 1.17 -3.31 6.38
C GLN A 25 1.78 -2.11 5.64
N LYS A 26 2.59 -2.35 4.61
CA LYS A 26 3.22 -1.29 3.82
C LYS A 26 2.22 -0.69 2.83
N PHE A 27 1.37 -1.50 2.22
CA PHE A 27 0.26 -1.03 1.41
C PHE A 27 -0.70 -0.16 2.23
N ASP A 28 -1.10 -0.61 3.42
CA ASP A 28 -2.00 0.14 4.30
C ASP A 28 -1.40 1.47 4.76
N LEU A 29 -0.13 1.47 5.17
CA LEU A 29 0.61 2.69 5.50
C LEU A 29 0.70 3.64 4.29
N GLY A 30 1.00 3.11 3.10
CA GLY A 30 1.07 3.91 1.89
C GLY A 30 -0.26 4.56 1.52
N LYS A 31 -1.37 3.86 1.73
CA LYS A 31 -2.73 4.40 1.54
C LYS A 31 -3.04 5.52 2.53
N ASP A 32 -2.70 5.32 3.81
CA ASP A 32 -2.86 6.35 4.83
C ASP A 32 -2.06 7.61 4.48
N LEU A 33 -0.79 7.45 4.09
CA LEU A 33 0.06 8.57 3.68
C LEU A 33 -0.50 9.28 2.43
N PHE A 34 -1.02 8.52 1.46
CA PHE A 34 -1.64 9.08 0.26
C PHE A 34 -2.84 9.97 0.58
N LEU A 35 -3.66 9.58 1.56
CA LEU A 35 -4.86 10.31 1.97
C LEU A 35 -4.56 11.45 2.96
N ASN A 36 -3.56 11.26 3.82
CA ASN A 36 -3.32 12.12 4.98
C ASN A 36 -2.00 12.89 4.85
N LYS A 37 -0.91 12.39 5.43
CA LYS A 37 0.34 13.16 5.59
C LYS A 37 0.94 13.64 4.27
N GLY A 38 0.88 12.82 3.21
CA GLY A 38 1.29 13.20 1.86
C GLY A 38 0.22 13.98 1.09
N ASN A 39 -1.05 13.88 1.51
CA ASN A 39 -2.21 14.55 0.91
C ASN A 39 -2.25 14.46 -0.63
N CYS A 40 -1.78 13.32 -1.16
CA CYS A 40 -1.62 13.08 -2.59
C CYS A 40 -2.98 13.09 -3.31
N ALA A 41 -4.02 12.63 -2.63
CA ALA A 41 -5.41 12.59 -3.10
C ALA A 41 -5.97 13.96 -3.49
N MET A 42 -5.42 15.06 -2.95
CA MET A 42 -5.85 16.42 -3.30
C MET A 42 -5.49 16.78 -4.75
N CYS A 43 -4.37 16.24 -5.25
CA CYS A 43 -3.86 16.54 -6.58
C CYS A 43 -4.10 15.43 -7.59
N HIS A 44 -4.06 14.17 -7.16
CA HIS A 44 -4.11 13.01 -8.04
C HIS A 44 -5.43 12.24 -7.95
N MET A 45 -5.83 11.66 -9.08
CA MET A 45 -6.86 10.64 -9.14
C MET A 45 -6.23 9.26 -8.95
N LEU A 46 -6.82 8.48 -8.05
CA LEU A 46 -6.52 7.08 -7.80
C LEU A 46 -7.78 6.40 -7.25
N ALA A 47 -8.32 5.44 -7.99
CA ALA A 47 -9.60 4.80 -7.74
C ALA A 47 -9.65 4.05 -6.40
N ASP A 48 -8.59 3.32 -6.03
CA ASP A 48 -8.50 2.62 -4.74
C ASP A 48 -8.60 3.59 -3.55
N ALA A 49 -8.06 4.80 -3.70
CA ALA A 49 -8.13 5.87 -2.71
C ALA A 49 -9.45 6.66 -2.78
N GLN A 50 -10.35 6.34 -3.72
CA GLN A 50 -11.57 7.11 -4.01
C GLN A 50 -11.29 8.61 -4.24
N SER A 51 -10.13 8.91 -4.82
CA SER A 51 -9.65 10.27 -5.06
C SER A 51 -9.90 10.68 -6.51
N SER A 52 -10.17 11.97 -6.72
CA SER A 52 -10.52 12.55 -8.02
C SER A 52 -9.73 13.82 -8.35
N GLY A 53 -8.54 13.97 -7.77
CA GLY A 53 -7.67 15.10 -8.04
C GLY A 53 -7.29 15.21 -9.53
N MET A 54 -7.26 16.43 -10.05
CA MET A 54 -7.01 16.72 -11.48
C MET A 54 -5.84 17.70 -11.69
N ILE A 55 -5.06 18.00 -10.65
CA ILE A 55 -3.87 18.85 -10.74
C ILE A 55 -2.69 18.03 -11.26
N GLY A 56 -2.49 16.85 -10.68
CA GLY A 56 -1.55 15.84 -11.14
C GLY A 56 -2.21 14.87 -12.12
N PRO A 57 -1.42 14.02 -12.80
CA PRO A 57 -1.94 12.98 -13.67
C PRO A 57 -2.84 11.98 -12.93
N ASN A 58 -3.78 11.38 -13.67
CA ASN A 58 -4.53 10.21 -13.23
C ASN A 58 -3.59 9.02 -13.07
N LEU A 59 -3.44 8.53 -11.84
CA LEU A 59 -2.49 7.47 -11.52
C LEU A 59 -2.95 6.11 -12.03
N ASN A 60 -4.26 5.87 -12.16
CA ASN A 60 -4.79 4.64 -12.78
C ASN A 60 -4.48 4.55 -14.29
N GLU A 61 -4.30 5.70 -14.95
CA GLU A 61 -3.89 5.77 -16.36
C GLU A 61 -2.38 5.71 -16.51
N LEU A 62 -1.66 6.47 -15.67
CA LEU A 62 -0.20 6.58 -15.76
C LEU A 62 0.52 5.28 -15.38
N ARG A 63 0.00 4.54 -14.39
CA ARG A 63 0.56 3.28 -13.87
C ARG A 63 2.10 3.30 -13.70
N PRO A 64 2.65 4.29 -12.97
CA PRO A 64 4.10 4.42 -12.85
C PRO A 64 4.72 3.28 -12.02
N ASP A 65 5.95 2.92 -12.34
CA ASP A 65 6.75 1.97 -11.56
C ASP A 65 7.09 2.54 -10.16
N LYS A 66 7.21 1.67 -9.15
CA LYS A 66 7.53 2.04 -7.76
C LYS A 66 8.76 2.93 -7.66
N MET A 67 9.85 2.61 -8.37
CA MET A 67 11.09 3.37 -8.28
C MET A 67 10.93 4.79 -8.86
N ILE A 68 10.12 4.94 -9.91
CA ILE A 68 9.79 6.26 -10.47
C ILE A 68 8.98 7.06 -9.46
N ILE A 69 7.99 6.44 -8.81
CA ILE A 69 7.17 7.10 -7.79
C ILE A 69 8.04 7.55 -6.61
N GLU A 70 8.93 6.71 -6.09
CA GLU A 70 9.84 7.08 -4.99
C GLU A 70 10.69 8.30 -5.36
N ASN A 71 11.28 8.30 -6.55
CA ASN A 71 12.14 9.40 -6.98
C ASN A 71 11.34 10.70 -7.17
N VAL A 72 10.12 10.62 -7.71
CA VAL A 72 9.26 11.79 -7.92
C VAL A 72 8.72 12.33 -6.59
N VAL A 73 8.24 11.47 -5.69
CA VAL A 73 7.78 11.90 -4.35
C VAL A 73 8.93 12.52 -3.57
N LYS A 74 10.12 11.92 -3.63
CA LYS A 74 11.30 12.44 -2.94
C LYS A 74 11.68 13.84 -3.44
N ASN A 75 11.82 14.02 -4.75
CA ASN A 75 12.45 15.21 -5.33
C ASN A 75 11.45 16.26 -5.84
N GLY A 76 10.17 15.92 -5.98
CA GLY A 76 9.17 16.73 -6.68
C GLY A 76 9.38 16.74 -8.20
N ILE A 77 8.37 17.27 -8.92
CA ILE A 77 8.45 17.49 -10.36
C ILE A 77 7.44 18.57 -10.80
N GLY A 78 7.90 19.60 -11.51
CA GLY A 78 7.04 20.69 -11.94
C GLY A 78 6.35 21.39 -10.77
N VAL A 79 5.02 21.33 -10.73
CA VAL A 79 4.21 21.89 -9.62
C VAL A 79 4.08 20.95 -8.42
N MET A 80 4.46 19.67 -8.56
CA MET A 80 4.44 18.71 -7.46
C MET A 80 5.64 18.98 -6.54
N PRO A 81 5.43 19.30 -5.24
CA PRO A 81 6.50 19.60 -4.31
C PRO A 81 7.34 18.35 -4.00
N ALA A 82 8.57 18.57 -3.54
CA ALA A 82 9.39 17.53 -2.93
C ALA A 82 8.86 17.18 -1.54
N PHE A 83 8.81 15.89 -1.21
CA PHE A 83 8.40 15.42 0.12
C PHE A 83 9.58 14.96 1.00
N GLU A 84 10.82 15.02 0.50
CA GLU A 84 12.00 14.79 1.34
C GLU A 84 12.01 15.79 2.52
N GLY A 85 12.22 15.26 3.73
CA GLY A 85 12.15 16.04 4.97
C GLY A 85 10.75 16.25 5.53
N MET A 86 9.69 16.02 4.73
CA MET A 86 8.30 15.97 5.18
C MET A 86 7.87 14.53 5.49
N LEU A 87 8.27 13.60 4.62
CA LEU A 87 8.12 12.16 4.79
C LEU A 87 9.49 11.51 5.08
N SER A 88 9.48 10.45 5.91
CA SER A 88 10.66 9.59 6.07
C SER A 88 10.89 8.74 4.82
N SER A 89 12.09 8.16 4.69
CA SER A 89 12.39 7.25 3.58
C SER A 89 11.42 6.07 3.52
N GLU A 90 11.06 5.51 4.68
CA GLU A 90 10.11 4.40 4.81
C GLU A 90 8.69 4.82 4.42
N GLU A 91 8.28 6.04 4.75
CA GLU A 91 6.98 6.59 4.35
C GLU A 91 6.93 6.84 2.83
N ILE A 92 8.00 7.38 2.24
CA ILE A 92 8.12 7.55 0.78
C ILE A 92 8.04 6.18 0.09
N GLU A 93 8.75 5.18 0.62
CA GLU A 93 8.72 3.83 0.08
C GLU A 93 7.33 3.19 0.19
N ALA A 94 6.62 3.44 1.29
CA ALA A 94 5.27 2.93 1.53
C ALA A 94 4.26 3.54 0.56
N VAL A 95 4.25 4.88 0.39
CA VAL A 95 3.32 5.51 -0.56
C VAL A 95 3.62 5.10 -2.00
N ALA A 96 4.89 4.94 -2.37
CA ALA A 96 5.26 4.45 -3.70
C ALA A 96 4.83 3.01 -3.94
N HIS A 97 5.02 2.14 -2.93
CA HIS A 97 4.53 0.78 -2.95
C HIS A 97 3.01 0.73 -3.16
N TYR A 98 2.26 1.47 -2.34
CA TYR A 98 0.81 1.58 -2.45
C TYR A 98 0.36 2.04 -3.84
N VAL A 99 0.87 3.17 -4.33
CA VAL A 99 0.47 3.74 -5.63
C VAL A 99 0.78 2.77 -6.77
N SER A 100 1.96 2.13 -6.77
CA SER A 100 2.35 1.19 -7.84
C SER A 100 1.42 -0.02 -7.94
N ILE A 101 0.88 -0.50 -6.82
CA ILE A 101 -0.06 -1.63 -6.80
C ILE A 101 -1.47 -1.14 -7.13
N ALA A 102 -1.93 -0.09 -6.44
CA ALA A 102 -3.29 0.44 -6.56
C ALA A 102 -3.62 0.98 -7.95
N ALA A 103 -2.64 1.50 -8.69
CA ALA A 103 -2.82 1.97 -10.06
C ALA A 103 -3.08 0.84 -11.08
N ASN A 104 -2.72 -0.40 -10.74
CA ASN A 104 -2.86 -1.56 -11.62
C ASN A 104 -4.14 -2.38 -11.36
N ASN A 105 -4.95 -1.99 -10.37
CA ASN A 105 -6.22 -2.64 -10.02
C ASN A 105 -7.43 -1.97 -10.69
#